data_AF-A0A4R4QVE3-F1
#
_entry.id   AF-A0A4R4QVE3-F1
#
_cell.length_a   1.000
_cell.length_b   1.000
_cell.length_c   1.000
_cell.angle_alpha   90.00
_cell.angle_beta   90.00
_cell.angle_gamma   90.00
#
_symmetry.space_group_name_H-M   'P 1'
#
loop_
_entity.id
_entity.type
_entity.pdbx_description
1 polymer ?
#
loop_
_entity_poly.entity_id
_entity_poly.type
_entity_poly.pdbx_seq_one_letter_code
_entity_poly.pdbx_strand_id
1 'polypeptide(L)'
;MSSTVDVHGARPPRVDVILTAHLLLAGAFVVVVAAYLGRMVSAGVGPAGMVTGQYDPKDMVPFGMSGANPFFWLYAAVSLLYLFGFILGPAVALYTGAVLARERQRYSVRARRLLLAAMVGTLVLTVLRFTPALGSMQRWWLD
;
A
#
# COMPACT_ATOMS: atom_id res chain seq x y z
N MET A 1 -5.14 50.89 -13.10
CA MET A 1 -4.10 50.21 -12.30
C MET A 1 -4.36 48.71 -12.41
N SER A 2 -3.55 48.01 -13.21
CA SER A 2 -3.68 46.55 -13.42
C SER A 2 -2.85 45.83 -12.36
N SER A 3 -3.53 45.16 -11.43
CA SER A 3 -2.90 44.26 -10.47
C SER A 3 -2.64 42.92 -11.16
N THR A 4 -1.42 42.74 -11.68
CA THR A 4 -0.92 41.42 -12.05
C THR A 4 -0.81 40.58 -10.79
N VAL A 5 -1.84 39.77 -10.53
CA VAL A 5 -1.74 38.67 -9.56
C VAL A 5 -0.67 37.73 -10.11
N ASP A 6 0.48 37.74 -9.47
CA ASP A 6 1.57 36.81 -9.73
C ASP A 6 1.08 35.44 -9.27
N VAL A 7 0.37 34.73 -10.18
CA VAL A 7 -0.03 33.36 -9.97
C VAL A 7 1.26 32.58 -9.90
N HIS A 8 1.77 32.37 -8.70
CA HIS A 8 2.89 31.48 -8.43
C HIS A 8 2.64 30.21 -9.22
N GLY A 9 3.41 30.02 -10.31
CA GLY A 9 3.23 28.89 -11.21
C GLY A 9 3.26 27.63 -10.36
N ALA A 10 2.12 26.97 -10.23
CA ALA A 10 1.99 25.81 -9.36
C ALA A 10 3.06 24.81 -9.78
N ARG A 11 4.01 24.56 -8.87
CA ARG A 11 5.11 23.63 -9.14
C ARG A 11 4.50 22.28 -9.52
N PRO A 12 4.99 21.62 -10.57
CA PRO A 12 4.47 20.33 -10.97
C PRO A 12 4.57 19.36 -9.78
N PRO A 13 3.58 18.45 -9.59
CA PRO A 13 3.63 17.43 -8.57
C PRO A 13 4.95 16.65 -8.62
N ARG A 14 5.57 16.43 -7.46
CA ARG A 14 6.86 15.75 -7.41
C ARG A 14 6.67 14.24 -7.61
N VAL A 15 7.37 13.69 -8.61
CA VAL A 15 7.25 12.28 -9.04
C VAL A 15 7.68 11.32 -7.93
N ASP A 16 8.70 11.69 -7.17
CA ASP A 16 9.22 10.96 -6.01
C ASP A 16 8.12 10.74 -4.96
N VAL A 17 7.38 11.79 -4.58
CA VAL A 17 6.31 11.71 -3.59
C VAL A 17 5.20 10.76 -4.04
N ILE A 18 4.78 10.90 -5.30
CA ILE A 18 3.73 10.03 -5.88
C ILE A 18 4.23 8.59 -5.88
N LEU A 19 5.46 8.34 -6.35
CA LEU A 19 6.02 7.01 -6.41
C LEU A 19 6.18 6.39 -5.02
N THR A 20 6.67 7.14 -4.04
CA THR A 20 6.77 6.71 -2.63
C THR A 20 5.41 6.30 -2.09
N ALA A 21 4.33 7.03 -2.38
CA ALA A 21 2.99 6.64 -1.95
C ALA A 21 2.58 5.28 -2.51
N HIS A 22 2.79 5.01 -3.81
CA HIS A 22 2.49 3.70 -4.41
C HIS A 22 3.36 2.60 -3.81
N LEU A 23 4.65 2.87 -3.61
CA LEU A 23 5.59 1.91 -3.04
C LEU A 23 5.26 1.56 -1.58
N LEU A 24 4.83 2.52 -0.77
CA LEU A 24 4.40 2.27 0.61
C LEU A 24 3.16 1.37 0.65
N LEU A 25 2.17 1.66 -0.20
CA LEU A 25 0.95 0.86 -0.29
C LEU A 25 1.24 -0.56 -0.80
N ALA A 26 2.07 -0.67 -1.84
CA ALA A 26 2.50 -1.97 -2.37
C ALA A 26 3.34 -2.74 -1.36
N GLY A 27 4.28 -2.07 -0.69
CA GLY A 27 5.14 -2.66 0.33
C GLY A 27 4.33 -3.21 1.50
N ALA A 28 3.38 -2.44 2.04
CA ALA A 28 2.50 -2.91 3.10
C ALA A 28 1.71 -4.16 2.68
N PHE A 29 1.16 -4.17 1.45
CA PHE A 29 0.47 -5.34 0.91
C PHE A 29 1.39 -6.56 0.82
N VAL A 30 2.59 -6.40 0.26
CA VAL A 30 3.57 -7.49 0.12
C VAL A 30 4.01 -8.03 1.47
N VAL A 31 4.22 -7.17 2.47
CA VAL A 31 4.58 -7.58 3.84
C VAL A 31 3.47 -8.45 4.45
N VAL A 32 2.20 -8.06 4.30
CA VAL A 32 1.07 -8.86 4.82
C VAL A 32 0.99 -10.21 4.12
N VAL A 33 1.15 -10.26 2.79
CA VAL A 33 1.19 -11.51 2.04
C VAL A 33 2.34 -12.40 2.51
N ALA A 34 3.54 -11.83 2.65
CA ALA A 34 4.71 -12.56 3.10
C ALA A 34 4.55 -13.09 4.53
N ALA A 35 3.96 -12.30 5.44
CA ALA A 35 3.67 -12.73 6.80
C ALA A 35 2.68 -13.90 6.82
N TYR A 36 1.60 -13.80 6.03
CA TYR A 36 0.60 -14.86 5.92
C TYR A 36 1.18 -16.17 5.38
N LEU A 37 1.89 -16.09 4.25
CA LEU A 37 2.54 -17.25 3.63
C LEU A 37 3.62 -17.83 4.56
N GLY A 38 4.44 -16.98 5.16
CA GLY A 38 5.49 -17.39 6.09
C GLY A 38 4.91 -18.10 7.31
N ARG A 39 3.80 -17.61 7.87
CA ARG A 39 3.13 -18.27 9.00
C ARG A 39 2.55 -19.62 8.61
N MET A 40 1.87 -19.72 7.47
CA MET A 40 1.37 -21.00 6.93
C MET A 40 2.49 -22.03 6.77
N VAL A 41 3.60 -21.63 6.14
CA VAL A 41 4.77 -22.50 5.94
C VAL A 41 5.37 -22.92 7.29
N SER A 42 5.53 -21.98 8.23
CA SER A 42 6.10 -22.28 9.55
C SER A 42 5.25 -23.24 10.39
N ALA A 43 3.93 -23.18 10.25
CA ALA A 43 2.98 -23.98 11.00
C ALA A 43 2.56 -25.27 10.26
N GLY A 44 2.93 -25.42 8.98
CA GLY A 44 2.52 -26.56 8.17
C GLY A 44 1.01 -26.62 7.91
N VAL A 45 0.32 -25.47 7.93
CA VAL A 45 -1.14 -25.38 7.77
C VAL A 45 -1.53 -24.68 6.48
N GLY A 46 -2.69 -25.08 5.93
CA GLY A 46 -3.30 -24.38 4.81
C GLY A 46 -4.15 -23.17 5.23
N PRO A 47 -4.74 -22.44 4.26
CA PRO A 47 -5.55 -21.24 4.51
C PRO A 47 -6.71 -21.43 5.49
N ALA A 48 -7.32 -22.62 5.51
CA ALA A 48 -8.41 -22.93 6.43
C ALA A 48 -7.93 -23.02 7.89
N GLY A 49 -6.71 -23.49 8.13
CA GLY A 49 -6.12 -23.56 9.47
C GLY A 49 -5.76 -22.18 10.01
N MET A 50 -5.39 -21.24 9.14
CA MET A 50 -5.01 -19.87 9.53
C MET A 50 -6.17 -19.06 10.12
N VAL A 51 -7.41 -19.34 9.72
CA VAL A 51 -8.60 -18.58 10.19
C VAL A 51 -9.25 -19.18 11.43
N THR A 52 -8.54 -20.05 12.15
CA THR A 52 -9.03 -20.70 13.39
C THR A 52 -8.77 -19.89 14.66
N GLY A 53 -8.04 -18.78 14.56
CA GLY A 53 -7.60 -17.96 15.69
C GLY A 53 -6.38 -18.50 16.45
N GLN A 54 -5.90 -19.71 16.13
CA GLN A 54 -4.70 -20.29 16.78
C GLN A 54 -3.39 -19.68 16.31
N TYR A 55 -3.40 -18.90 15.23
CA TYR A 55 -2.21 -18.40 14.56
C TYR A 55 -2.26 -16.88 14.42
N ASP A 56 -2.47 -16.13 15.50
CA ASP A 56 -2.68 -14.67 15.45
C ASP A 56 -1.49 -13.97 14.75
N PRO A 57 -1.74 -13.05 13.79
CA PRO A 57 -0.67 -12.25 13.17
C PRO A 57 0.18 -11.47 14.18
N LYS A 58 -0.37 -11.09 15.34
CA LYS A 58 0.33 -10.39 16.43
C LYS A 58 1.42 -11.24 17.07
N ASP A 59 1.30 -12.57 17.02
CA ASP A 59 2.32 -13.49 17.54
C ASP A 59 3.62 -13.45 16.72
N MET A 60 3.55 -12.89 15.51
CA MET A 60 4.72 -12.71 14.64
C MET A 60 5.55 -11.47 15.01
N VAL A 61 5.06 -10.60 15.91
CA VAL A 61 5.78 -9.41 16.36
C VAL A 61 6.88 -9.82 17.35
N PRO A 62 8.17 -9.67 17.01
CA PRO A 62 9.25 -10.01 17.92
C PRO A 62 9.13 -9.21 19.21
N PHE A 63 9.35 -9.85 20.36
CA PHE A 63 9.27 -9.23 21.70
C PHE A 63 7.87 -8.72 22.12
N GLY A 64 6.81 -9.12 21.41
CA GLY A 64 5.42 -8.92 21.82
C GLY A 64 4.86 -7.51 21.59
N MET A 65 3.59 -7.31 22.00
CA MET A 65 2.77 -6.13 21.70
C MET A 65 2.92 -5.01 22.75
N SER A 66 4.12 -4.42 22.85
CA SER A 66 4.40 -3.31 23.77
C SER A 66 4.62 -1.99 23.02
N GLY A 67 4.11 -0.88 23.57
CA GLY A 67 4.37 0.46 23.03
C GLY A 67 5.84 0.91 23.08
N ALA A 68 6.68 0.22 23.87
CA ALA A 68 8.13 0.44 23.87
C ALA A 68 8.86 -0.37 22.79
N ASN A 69 8.18 -1.31 22.13
CA ASN A 69 8.76 -2.19 21.12
C ASN A 69 8.70 -1.55 19.73
N PRO A 70 9.83 -1.29 19.04
CA PRO A 70 9.83 -0.74 17.69
C PRO A 70 9.14 -1.66 16.66
N PHE A 71 9.18 -2.99 16.87
CA PHE A 71 8.52 -3.93 15.95
C PHE A 71 7.01 -3.88 16.05
N PHE A 72 6.46 -3.57 17.23
CA PHE A 72 5.04 -3.28 17.39
C PHE A 72 4.63 -2.07 16.56
N TRP A 73 5.42 -0.99 16.57
CA TRP A 73 5.13 0.20 15.76
C TRP A 73 5.22 -0.06 14.25
N LEU A 74 6.19 -0.87 13.81
CA LEU A 74 6.28 -1.28 12.42
C LEU A 74 5.04 -2.10 12.01
N TYR A 75 4.65 -3.08 12.83
CA TYR A 75 3.43 -3.85 12.63
C TYR A 75 2.20 -2.94 12.56
N ALA A 76 2.04 -2.01 13.50
CA ALA A 76 0.95 -1.05 13.51
C ALA A 76 0.93 -0.18 12.25
N ALA A 77 2.09 0.34 11.81
CA ALA A 77 2.19 1.14 10.60
C ALA A 77 1.80 0.34 9.35
N VAL A 78 2.27 -0.91 9.24
CA VAL A 78 1.89 -1.82 8.15
C VAL A 78 0.40 -2.12 8.19
N SER A 79 -0.17 -2.38 9.38
CA SER A 79 -1.60 -2.62 9.56
C SER A 79 -2.44 -1.43 9.10
N LEU A 80 -2.04 -0.21 9.49
CA LEU A 80 -2.72 1.02 9.06
C LEU A 80 -2.60 1.22 7.55
N LEU A 81 -1.41 1.10 6.98
CA LEU A 81 -1.20 1.23 5.53
C LEU A 81 -1.97 0.16 4.75
N TYR A 82 -2.02 -1.07 5.27
CA TYR A 82 -2.80 -2.14 4.66
C TYR A 82 -4.29 -1.84 4.71
N LEU A 83 -4.84 -1.44 5.86
CA LEU A 83 -6.25 -1.12 6.04
C LEU A 83 -6.67 0.08 5.19
N PHE A 84 -5.99 1.21 5.34
CA PHE A 84 -6.27 2.43 4.59
C PHE A 84 -5.91 2.30 3.11
N GLY A 85 -5.01 1.38 2.73
CA GLY A 85 -4.65 1.11 1.35
C GLY A 85 -5.83 0.72 0.47
N PHE A 86 -6.92 0.22 1.05
CA PHE A 86 -8.18 0.02 0.35
C PHE A 86 -8.78 1.31 -0.24
N ILE A 87 -8.67 2.42 0.51
CA ILE A 87 -9.19 3.73 0.11
C ILE A 87 -8.09 4.54 -0.59
N LEU A 88 -6.89 4.55 0.00
CA LEU A 88 -5.75 5.30 -0.49
C LEU A 88 -5.22 4.79 -1.83
N GLY A 89 -5.28 3.47 -2.09
CA GLY A 89 -4.84 2.87 -3.36
C GLY A 89 -5.58 3.45 -4.56
N PRO A 90 -6.92 3.34 -4.63
CA PRO A 90 -7.74 3.99 -5.66
C PRO A 90 -7.52 5.50 -5.73
N ALA A 91 -7.50 6.19 -4.59
CA ALA A 91 -7.33 7.64 -4.56
C ALA A 91 -5.99 8.09 -5.17
N VAL A 92 -4.89 7.44 -4.79
CA VAL A 92 -3.55 7.69 -5.31
C VAL A 92 -3.45 7.32 -6.79
N ALA A 93 -4.08 6.22 -7.23
CA ALA A 93 -4.12 5.84 -8.63
C ALA A 93 -4.89 6.86 -9.49
N LEU A 94 -6.07 7.30 -9.03
CA LEU A 94 -6.86 8.34 -9.71
C LEU A 94 -6.11 9.67 -9.78
N TYR A 95 -5.50 10.09 -8.67
CA TYR A 95 -4.67 11.29 -8.64
C TYR A 95 -3.53 11.19 -9.66
N THR A 96 -2.85 10.05 -9.73
CA THR A 96 -1.76 9.82 -10.68
C THR A 96 -2.23 9.83 -12.13
N GLY A 97 -3.40 9.25 -12.40
CA GLY A 97 -4.06 9.34 -13.70
C GLY A 97 -4.34 10.79 -14.10
N ALA A 98 -4.86 11.60 -13.17
CA ALA A 98 -5.11 13.03 -13.40
C ALA A 98 -3.81 13.82 -13.66
N VAL A 99 -2.75 13.54 -12.91
CA VAL A 99 -1.41 14.14 -13.13
C VAL A 99 -0.86 13.77 -14.51
N LEU A 100 -0.91 12.49 -14.88
CA LEU A 100 -0.46 12.02 -16.19
C LEU A 100 -1.28 12.59 -17.35
N ALA A 101 -2.58 12.84 -17.15
CA ALA A 101 -3.44 13.44 -18.16
C ALA A 101 -3.16 14.94 -18.35
N ARG A 102 -2.99 15.69 -17.25
CA ARG A 102 -2.81 17.16 -17.28
C ARG A 102 -1.40 17.60 -17.63
N GLU A 103 -0.40 16.89 -17.12
CA GLU A 103 1.00 17.32 -17.16
C GLU A 103 1.89 16.39 -18.00
N ARG A 104 1.28 15.62 -18.90
CA ARG A 104 1.93 14.62 -19.75
C ARG A 104 3.22 15.12 -20.43
N GLN A 105 3.20 16.36 -20.94
CA GLN A 105 4.33 16.93 -21.69
C GLN A 105 5.45 17.48 -20.80
N ARG A 106 5.18 17.67 -19.49
CA ARG A 106 6.14 18.21 -18.53
C ARG A 106 7.08 17.15 -17.93
N TYR A 107 6.69 15.88 -18.03
CA TYR A 107 7.47 14.76 -17.50
C TYR A 107 8.23 14.02 -18.60
N SER A 108 9.45 13.58 -18.27
CA SER A 108 10.22 12.70 -19.15
C SER A 108 9.48 11.39 -19.42
N VAL A 109 9.76 10.75 -20.57
CA VAL A 109 9.14 9.47 -20.95
C VAL A 109 9.34 8.40 -19.86
N ARG A 110 10.52 8.37 -19.22
CA ARG A 110 10.84 7.43 -18.14
C ARG A 110 9.96 7.67 -16.91
N ALA A 111 9.83 8.91 -16.45
CA ALA A 111 8.99 9.25 -15.30
C ALA A 111 7.53 8.86 -15.55
N ARG A 112 7.02 9.11 -16.76
CA ARG A 112 5.66 8.74 -17.15
C ARG A 112 5.42 7.23 -17.12
N ARG A 113 6.36 6.44 -17.63
CA ARG A 113 6.28 4.98 -17.59
C ARG A 113 6.29 4.46 -16.15
N LEU A 114 7.14 5.02 -15.28
CA LEU A 114 7.19 4.66 -13.86
C LEU A 114 5.87 4.97 -13.15
N LEU A 115 5.33 6.17 -13.32
CA LEU A 115 4.04 6.54 -12.73
C LEU A 115 2.90 5.67 -13.26
N LEU A 116 2.89 5.37 -14.56
CA LEU A 116 1.89 4.48 -15.14
C LEU A 116 1.99 3.06 -14.58
N ALA A 117 3.20 2.50 -14.50
CA ALA A 117 3.44 1.18 -13.93
C ALA A 117 3.04 1.13 -12.44
N ALA A 118 3.38 2.16 -11.67
CA ALA A 118 2.99 2.27 -10.27
C ALA A 118 1.46 2.32 -10.10
N MET A 119 0.79 3.16 -10.90
CA MET A 119 -0.67 3.30 -10.92
C MET A 119 -1.35 1.96 -11.25
N VAL A 120 -0.93 1.30 -12.34
CA VAL A 120 -1.46 -0.01 -12.75
C VAL A 120 -1.20 -1.05 -11.66
N GLY A 121 0.02 -1.11 -11.11
CA GLY A 121 0.35 -2.02 -10.03
C GLY A 121 -0.54 -1.82 -8.80
N THR A 122 -0.77 -0.58 -8.39
CA THR A 122 -1.65 -0.27 -7.25
C THR A 122 -3.10 -0.66 -7.51
N LEU A 123 -3.61 -0.45 -8.73
CA LEU A 123 -4.94 -0.92 -9.12
C LEU A 123 -5.03 -2.45 -9.08
N VAL A 124 -4.04 -3.16 -9.63
CA VAL A 124 -3.98 -4.63 -9.58
C VAL A 124 -3.98 -5.13 -8.14
N LEU A 125 -3.12 -4.57 -7.28
CA LEU A 125 -3.07 -4.94 -5.85
C LEU A 125 -4.40 -4.67 -5.14
N THR A 126 -5.08 -3.57 -5.50
CA THR A 126 -6.40 -3.26 -4.96
C THR A 126 -7.44 -4.29 -5.38
N VAL A 127 -7.48 -4.65 -6.66
CA VAL A 127 -8.40 -5.67 -7.20
C VAL A 127 -8.12 -7.04 -6.59
N LEU A 128 -6.84 -7.39 -6.40
CA LEU A 128 -6.44 -8.68 -5.82
C LEU A 128 -7.02 -8.89 -4.41
N ARG A 129 -7.21 -7.84 -3.61
CA ARG A 129 -7.83 -7.93 -2.29
C ARG A 129 -9.23 -8.54 -2.29
N PHE A 130 -9.93 -8.46 -3.42
CA PHE A 130 -11.27 -9.01 -3.58
C PHE A 130 -11.28 -10.46 -4.10
N THR A 131 -10.11 -11.07 -4.27
CA THR A 131 -10.03 -12.47 -4.67
C THR A 131 -10.25 -13.42 -3.48
N PRO A 132 -10.85 -14.61 -3.70
CA PRO A 132 -11.07 -15.58 -2.63
C PRO A 132 -9.79 -16.00 -1.90
N ALA A 133 -8.68 -16.10 -2.63
CA ALA A 133 -7.37 -16.44 -2.08
C ALA A 133 -6.95 -15.43 -1.00
N LEU A 134 -7.13 -14.14 -1.25
CA LEU A 134 -6.74 -13.07 -0.33
C LEU A 134 -7.81 -12.75 0.72
N GLY A 135 -9.05 -13.21 0.54
CA GLY A 135 -10.10 -13.10 1.57
C GLY A 135 -9.79 -13.91 2.84
N SER A 136 -9.05 -15.02 2.72
CA SER A 136 -8.54 -15.76 3.89
C SER A 136 -7.45 -14.97 4.63
N MET A 137 -6.49 -14.44 3.89
CA MET A 137 -5.43 -13.58 4.41
C MET A 137 -5.97 -12.32 5.10
N GLN A 138 -6.97 -11.67 4.50
CA GLN A 138 -7.56 -10.46 5.06
C GLN A 138 -8.31 -10.75 6.36
N ARG A 139 -9.03 -11.88 6.45
CA ARG A 139 -9.65 -12.30 7.71
C ARG A 139 -8.60 -12.59 8.78
N TRP A 140 -7.57 -13.35 8.43
CA TRP A 140 -6.46 -13.64 9.33
C TRP A 140 -5.74 -12.38 9.84
N TRP A 141 -5.49 -11.40 8.98
CA TRP A 141 -4.80 -10.16 9.36
C TRP A 141 -5.63 -9.25 10.27
N LEU A 142 -6.96 -9.36 10.21
CA LEU A 142 -7.89 -8.55 10.99
C LEU A 142 -8.34 -9.21 12.30
N ASP A 143 -7.93 -10.46 12.53
CA ASP A 143 -8.11 -11.21 13.77
C ASP A 143 -7.14 -10.68 14.85
#